data_AF-A0A2E7V2F9-F1
#
_entry.id   AF-A0A2E7V2F9-F1
#
_cell.length_a   1.000
_cell.length_b   1.000
_cell.length_c   1.000
_cell.angle_alpha   90.00
_cell.angle_beta   90.00
_cell.angle_gamma   90.00
#
_symmetry.space_group_name_H-M   'P 1'
#
loop_
_entity.id
_entity.type
_entity.pdbx_description
1 polymer ?
#
loop_
_entity_poly.entity_id
_entity_poly.type
_entity_poly.pdbx_seq_one_letter_code
_entity_poly.pdbx_strand_id
1 'polypeptide(L)'
;MLNLFGGILTPIVKGVKDYVMSEQEMKKAEKQNKARLLLDTQSNNHEWEMANLTDKDKWLRRISFAVFVFPMIWAAFDADAVKEYFEVALKVMPEWYIQIVLSMVGGIWGISVLKNSVPALIGGITKAIRK
;
A
#
# COMPACT_ATOMS: atom_id res chain seq x y z
N MET A 1 -5.46 42.72 -2.20
CA MET A 1 -5.50 41.29 -2.58
C MET A 1 -4.91 40.36 -1.49
N LEU A 2 -5.16 40.61 -0.19
CA LEU A 2 -4.70 39.74 0.91
C LEU A 2 -5.84 38.89 1.53
N ASN A 3 -7.11 39.21 1.24
CA ASN A 3 -8.27 38.54 1.81
C ASN A 3 -8.81 37.35 0.99
N LEU A 4 -8.25 37.08 -0.21
CA LEU A 4 -8.70 35.98 -1.07
C LEU A 4 -8.04 34.64 -0.69
N PHE A 5 -6.82 34.69 -0.14
CA PHE A 5 -6.07 33.49 0.27
C PHE A 5 -6.59 32.88 1.58
N GLY A 6 -7.17 33.67 2.49
CA GLY A 6 -7.73 33.17 3.75
C GLY A 6 -8.99 32.31 3.57
N GLY A 7 -9.82 32.59 2.56
CA GLY A 7 -11.09 31.89 2.35
C GLY A 7 -10.96 30.48 1.79
N ILE A 8 -9.93 30.22 0.97
CA ILE A 8 -9.72 28.93 0.30
C ILE A 8 -8.79 28.01 1.12
N LEU A 9 -7.81 28.58 1.82
CA LEU A 9 -6.88 27.80 2.63
C LEU A 9 -7.53 27.23 3.90
N THR A 10 -8.50 27.93 4.49
CA THR A 10 -9.18 27.49 5.72
C THR A 10 -9.91 26.13 5.59
N PRO A 11 -10.74 25.88 4.56
CA PRO A 11 -11.39 24.58 4.38
C PRO A 11 -10.40 23.46 4.02
N ILE A 12 -9.32 23.77 3.29
CA ILE A 12 -8.28 22.78 2.95
C ILE A 12 -7.49 22.38 4.20
N VAL A 13 -7.04 23.35 5.00
CA VAL A 13 -6.33 23.11 6.27
C VAL A 13 -7.22 22.36 7.26
N LYS A 14 -8.52 22.69 7.31
CA LYS A 14 -9.49 21.97 8.12
C LYS A 14 -9.66 20.52 7.63
N GLY A 15 -9.82 20.29 6.33
CA GLY A 15 -9.92 18.94 5.77
C GLY A 15 -8.68 18.08 6.03
N VAL A 16 -7.48 18.66 5.93
CA VAL A 16 -6.23 17.97 6.27
C VAL A 16 -6.16 17.68 7.77
N LYS A 17 -6.53 18.63 8.63
CA LYS A 17 -6.54 18.43 10.08
C LYS A 17 -7.53 17.34 10.50
N ASP A 18 -8.73 17.36 9.96
CA ASP A 18 -9.78 16.37 10.26
C ASP A 18 -9.38 14.97 9.74
N TYR A 19 -8.72 14.92 8.57
CA TYR A 19 -8.14 13.68 8.04
C TYR A 19 -7.01 13.13 8.94
N VAL A 20 -6.09 13.98 9.39
CA VAL A 20 -5.00 13.57 10.28
C VAL A 20 -5.53 13.12 11.64
N MET A 21 -6.53 13.83 12.18
CA MET A 21 -7.15 13.49 13.45
C MET A 21 -7.90 12.14 13.37
N SER A 22 -8.70 11.93 12.32
CA SER A 22 -9.40 10.65 12.13
C SER A 22 -8.43 9.47 11.93
N GLU A 23 -7.33 9.66 11.19
CA GLU A 23 -6.26 8.65 11.07
C GLU A 23 -5.60 8.35 12.44
N GLN A 24 -5.39 9.37 13.27
CA GLN A 24 -4.83 9.19 14.61
C GLN A 24 -5.80 8.46 15.54
N GLU A 25 -7.10 8.78 15.49
CA GLU A 25 -8.15 8.10 16.24
C GLU A 25 -8.29 6.63 15.82
N MET A 26 -8.28 6.37 14.51
CA MET A 26 -8.27 5.00 13.98
C MET A 26 -7.05 4.22 14.43
N LYS A 27 -5.84 4.80 14.34
CA LYS A 27 -4.60 4.16 14.84
C LYS A 27 -4.64 3.91 16.34
N LYS A 28 -5.25 4.81 17.11
CA LYS A 28 -5.41 4.64 18.55
C LYS A 28 -6.38 3.50 18.86
N ALA A 29 -7.51 3.44 18.17
CA ALA A 29 -8.48 2.36 18.29
C ALA A 29 -7.88 1.00 17.88
N GLU A 30 -7.15 0.95 16.77
CA GLU A 30 -6.41 -0.25 16.35
C GLU A 30 -5.40 -0.71 17.41
N LYS A 31 -4.60 0.21 17.96
CA LYS A 31 -3.64 -0.12 19.02
C LYS A 31 -4.34 -0.60 20.29
N GLN A 32 -5.45 0.00 20.67
CA GLN A 32 -6.25 -0.42 21.82
C GLN A 32 -6.87 -1.81 21.61
N ASN A 33 -7.36 -2.09 20.40
CA ASN A 33 -7.91 -3.40 20.07
C ASN A 33 -6.81 -4.47 20.01
N LYS A 34 -5.64 -4.14 19.44
CA LYS A 34 -4.44 -5.01 19.50
C LYS A 34 -4.00 -5.26 20.93
N ALA A 35 -3.99 -4.24 21.79
CA ALA A 35 -3.64 -4.40 23.21
C ALA A 35 -4.65 -5.29 23.94
N ARG A 36 -5.96 -5.11 23.67
CA ARG A 36 -7.02 -5.98 24.20
C ARG A 36 -6.82 -7.43 23.78
N LEU A 37 -6.59 -7.68 22.49
CA LEU A 37 -6.33 -9.02 21.96
C LEU A 37 -5.05 -9.63 22.57
N LEU A 38 -3.96 -8.86 22.70
CA LEU A 38 -2.74 -9.36 23.33
C LEU A 38 -2.90 -9.72 24.81
N LEU A 39 -3.85 -9.11 25.51
CA LEU A 39 -4.14 -9.36 26.93
C LEU A 39 -5.19 -10.46 27.15
N ASP A 40 -5.95 -10.82 26.11
CA ASP A 40 -6.99 -11.83 26.20
C ASP A 40 -6.36 -13.22 26.02
N THR A 41 -6.10 -13.93 27.12
CA THR A 41 -5.50 -15.27 27.09
C THR A 41 -6.52 -16.39 26.83
N GLN A 42 -7.82 -16.09 26.66
CA GLN A 42 -8.87 -17.12 26.54
C GLN A 42 -9.42 -17.33 25.12
N SER A 43 -9.33 -16.34 24.23
CA SER A 43 -9.89 -16.51 22.88
C SER A 43 -8.93 -17.33 21.99
N ASN A 44 -9.40 -18.35 21.27
CA ASN A 44 -8.55 -19.18 20.41
C ASN A 44 -8.35 -18.58 18.99
N ASN A 45 -8.74 -17.32 18.79
CA ASN A 45 -8.81 -16.68 17.47
C ASN A 45 -7.76 -15.55 17.26
N HIS A 46 -6.71 -15.52 18.08
CA HIS A 46 -5.76 -14.41 18.14
C HIS A 46 -4.92 -14.19 16.87
N GLU A 47 -4.52 -15.24 16.17
CA GLU A 47 -3.53 -15.10 15.10
C GLU A 47 -4.12 -14.53 13.80
N TRP A 48 -5.33 -14.96 13.41
CA TRP A 48 -5.95 -14.52 12.15
C TRP A 48 -6.52 -13.09 12.26
N GLU A 49 -7.07 -12.69 13.42
CA GLU A 49 -7.54 -11.32 13.67
C GLU A 49 -6.36 -10.34 13.73
N MET A 50 -5.25 -10.72 14.37
CA MET A 50 -4.03 -9.90 14.43
C MET A 50 -3.31 -9.81 13.08
N ALA A 51 -3.39 -10.84 12.24
CA ALA A 51 -2.85 -10.83 10.88
C ALA A 51 -3.59 -9.83 9.97
N ASN A 52 -4.92 -9.76 10.03
CA ASN A 52 -5.71 -8.79 9.25
C ASN A 52 -5.50 -7.33 9.70
N LEU A 53 -5.29 -7.11 11.00
CA LEU A 53 -5.04 -5.77 11.55
C LEU A 53 -3.62 -5.26 11.30
N THR A 54 -2.75 -6.07 10.71
CA THR A 54 -1.37 -5.68 10.43
C THR A 54 -1.17 -5.75 8.93
N ASP A 55 -1.52 -4.67 8.21
CA ASP A 55 -1.20 -4.46 6.78
C ASP A 55 0.32 -4.26 6.64
N LYS A 56 1.10 -5.31 6.96
CA LYS A 56 2.57 -5.32 7.00
C LYS A 56 3.16 -4.94 5.65
N ASP A 57 2.41 -5.19 4.58
CA ASP A 57 2.86 -5.03 3.20
C ASP A 57 2.43 -3.67 2.60
N LYS A 58 1.79 -2.76 3.36
CA LYS A 58 1.26 -1.48 2.85
C LYS A 58 2.32 -0.59 2.22
N TRP A 59 3.45 -0.43 2.91
CA TRP A 59 4.58 0.39 2.42
C TRP A 59 5.35 -0.30 1.31
N LEU A 60 5.51 -1.63 1.40
CA LEU A 60 6.13 -2.43 0.36
C LEU A 60 5.34 -2.28 -0.96
N ARG A 61 4.01 -2.40 -0.91
CA ARG A 61 3.12 -2.20 -2.07
C ARG A 61 3.22 -0.79 -2.66
N ARG A 62 3.30 0.24 -1.81
CA ARG A 62 3.46 1.64 -2.24
C ARG A 62 4.80 1.90 -2.92
N ILE A 63 5.89 1.40 -2.34
CA ILE A 63 7.24 1.56 -2.90
C ILE A 63 7.36 0.78 -4.21
N SER A 64 6.89 -0.47 -4.26
CA SER A 64 6.90 -1.26 -5.48
C SER A 64 6.07 -0.61 -6.60
N PHE A 65 4.90 -0.04 -6.28
CA PHE A 65 4.12 0.72 -7.25
C PHE A 65 4.87 1.97 -7.72
N ALA A 66 5.49 2.70 -6.80
CA ALA A 66 6.29 3.88 -7.14
C ALA A 66 7.45 3.53 -8.07
N VAL A 67 8.17 2.42 -7.86
CA VAL A 67 9.29 2.00 -8.73
C VAL A 67 8.86 1.82 -10.20
N PHE A 68 7.67 1.28 -10.46
CA PHE A 68 7.18 1.09 -11.83
C PHE A 68 6.59 2.36 -12.45
N VAL A 69 5.95 3.21 -11.65
CA VAL A 69 5.30 4.44 -12.14
C VAL A 69 6.28 5.62 -12.21
N PHE A 70 7.38 5.56 -11.44
CA PHE A 70 8.35 6.63 -11.34
C PHE A 70 8.91 7.08 -12.71
N PRO A 71 9.31 6.19 -13.64
CA PRO A 71 9.82 6.64 -14.95
C PRO A 71 8.76 7.38 -15.78
N MET A 72 7.48 7.06 -15.61
CA MET A 72 6.38 7.73 -16.30
C MET A 72 6.14 9.14 -15.75
N ILE A 73 6.25 9.32 -14.43
CA ILE A 73 6.16 10.64 -13.80
C ILE A 73 7.40 11.47 -14.17
N TRP A 74 8.59 10.88 -14.12
CA TRP A 74 9.84 11.56 -14.46
C TRP A 74 9.86 12.05 -15.91
N ALA A 75 9.31 11.27 -16.85
CA ALA A 75 9.24 11.63 -18.27
C ALA A 75 8.44 12.92 -18.53
N ALA A 76 7.53 13.31 -17.64
CA ALA A 76 6.80 14.57 -17.75
C ALA A 76 7.67 15.81 -17.49
N PHE A 77 8.81 15.65 -16.82
CA PHE A 77 9.75 16.72 -16.48
C PHE A 77 11.03 16.67 -17.31
N ASP A 78 11.53 15.47 -17.62
CA ASP A 78 12.75 15.26 -18.38
C ASP A 78 12.70 13.92 -19.13
N ALA A 79 12.25 13.97 -20.39
CA ALA A 79 12.12 12.78 -21.22
C ALA A 79 13.46 12.24 -21.73
N ASP A 80 14.46 13.10 -21.91
CA ASP A 80 15.77 12.71 -22.43
C ASP A 80 16.55 11.90 -21.38
N ALA A 81 16.51 12.31 -20.12
CA ALA A 81 17.14 11.56 -19.04
C ALA A 81 16.46 10.19 -18.80
N VAL A 82 15.13 10.10 -18.96
CA VAL A 82 14.41 8.82 -18.91
C VAL A 82 14.83 7.91 -20.06
N LYS A 83 15.00 8.45 -21.27
CA LYS A 83 15.50 7.70 -22.41
C LYS A 83 16.90 7.14 -22.13
N GLU A 84 17.81 7.96 -21.61
CA GLU A 84 19.17 7.52 -21.25
C GLU A 84 19.14 6.43 -20.17
N TYR A 85 18.26 6.56 -19.18
CA TYR A 85 18.07 5.53 -18.14
C TYR A 85 17.68 4.17 -18.73
N PHE A 86 16.71 4.12 -19.65
CA PHE A 86 16.28 2.86 -20.28
C PHE A 86 17.25 2.33 -21.33
N GLU A 87 17.87 3.19 -22.12
CA GLU A 87 18.70 2.78 -23.24
C GLU A 87 20.16 2.51 -22.86
N VAL A 88 20.64 3.09 -21.76
CA VAL A 88 22.01 2.98 -21.28
C VAL A 88 22.05 2.32 -19.90
N ALA A 89 21.54 3.01 -18.86
CA ALA A 89 21.75 2.58 -17.48
C ALA A 89 21.17 1.18 -17.19
N LEU A 90 19.94 0.93 -17.65
CA LEU A 90 19.29 -0.39 -17.49
C LEU A 90 19.98 -1.48 -18.30
N LYS A 91 20.56 -1.17 -19.47
CA LYS A 91 21.26 -2.16 -20.31
C LYS A 91 22.65 -2.50 -19.79
N VAL A 92 23.28 -1.60 -19.03
CA VAL A 92 24.56 -1.88 -18.36
C VAL A 92 24.38 -2.88 -17.22
N MET A 93 23.17 -3.00 -16.66
CA MET A 93 22.90 -3.97 -15.61
C MET A 93 22.89 -5.40 -16.17
N PRO A 94 23.54 -6.36 -15.50
CA PRO A 94 23.49 -7.77 -15.91
C PRO A 94 22.06 -8.30 -15.95
N GLU A 95 21.73 -9.06 -16.98
CA GLU A 95 20.36 -9.53 -17.21
C GLU A 95 19.81 -10.40 -16.06
N TRP A 96 20.67 -11.24 -15.47
CA TRP A 96 20.31 -12.04 -14.29
C TRP A 96 19.86 -11.18 -13.10
N TYR A 97 20.47 -10.00 -12.92
CA TYR A 97 20.15 -9.12 -11.81
C TYR A 97 18.77 -8.48 -12.00
N ILE A 98 18.49 -8.00 -13.22
CA ILE A 98 17.19 -7.44 -13.59
C ILE A 98 16.08 -8.50 -13.41
N GLN A 99 16.33 -9.73 -13.86
CA GLN A 99 15.37 -10.83 -13.74
C GLN A 99 15.06 -11.16 -12.27
N ILE A 100 16.06 -11.20 -11.39
CA ILE A 100 15.85 -11.44 -9.95
C ILE A 100 15.02 -10.32 -9.35
N VAL A 101 15.36 -9.05 -9.61
CA VAL A 101 14.63 -7.90 -9.06
C VAL A 101 13.17 -7.90 -9.53
N LEU A 102 12.93 -8.09 -10.83
CA LEU A 102 11.57 -8.17 -11.37
C LEU A 102 10.79 -9.36 -10.81
N SER A 103 11.44 -10.51 -10.63
CA SER A 103 10.83 -11.71 -10.06
C SER A 103 10.48 -11.53 -8.57
N MET A 104 11.34 -10.85 -7.80
CA MET A 104 11.05 -10.50 -6.41
C MET A 104 9.84 -9.57 -6.31
N VAL A 105 9.81 -8.52 -7.13
CA VAL A 105 8.67 -7.58 -7.13
C VAL A 105 7.38 -8.26 -7.61
N GLY A 106 7.46 -9.07 -8.67
CA GLY A 106 6.33 -9.86 -9.17
C GLY A 106 5.83 -10.89 -8.15
N GLY A 107 6.73 -11.55 -7.43
CA GLY A 107 6.38 -12.50 -6.36
C GLY A 107 5.69 -11.82 -5.18
N ILE A 108 6.17 -10.64 -4.75
CA ILE A 108 5.51 -9.82 -3.72
C ILE A 108 4.08 -9.47 -4.14
N TRP A 109 3.88 -9.05 -5.38
CA TRP A 109 2.56 -8.72 -5.92
C TRP A 109 1.67 -9.96 -6.06
N GLY A 110 2.20 -11.08 -6.56
CA GLY A 110 1.49 -12.35 -6.68
C GLY A 110 0.94 -12.82 -5.33
N ILE A 111 1.77 -12.79 -4.29
CA ILE A 111 1.35 -13.12 -2.92
C ILE A 111 0.32 -12.12 -2.39
N SER A 112 0.50 -10.81 -2.62
CA SER A 112 -0.46 -9.79 -2.18
C SER A 112 -1.84 -9.96 -2.83
N VAL A 113 -1.89 -10.33 -4.11
CA VAL A 113 -3.16 -10.60 -4.81
C VAL A 113 -3.78 -11.88 -4.27
N LEU A 114 -3.01 -12.96 -4.13
CA LEU A 114 -3.52 -14.22 -3.60
C LEU A 114 -4.11 -14.07 -2.19
N LYS A 115 -3.42 -13.36 -1.28
CA LYS A 115 -3.91 -13.12 0.08
C LYS A 115 -5.27 -12.43 0.11
N ASN A 116 -5.55 -11.52 -0.84
CA ASN A 116 -6.78 -10.74 -0.86
C ASN A 116 -7.90 -11.40 -1.68
N SER A 117 -7.55 -12.06 -2.78
CA SER A 117 -8.51 -12.60 -3.74
C SER A 117 -8.92 -14.05 -3.44
N VAL A 118 -8.03 -14.87 -2.87
CA VAL A 118 -8.32 -16.28 -2.60
C VAL A 118 -9.42 -16.47 -1.54
N PRO A 119 -9.40 -15.79 -0.38
CA PRO A 119 -10.46 -15.93 0.62
C PRO A 119 -11.83 -15.47 0.09
N ALA A 120 -11.86 -14.38 -0.69
CA ALA A 120 -13.07 -13.86 -1.30
C ALA A 120 -13.64 -14.83 -2.36
N LEU A 121 -12.78 -15.45 -3.16
CA LEU A 121 -13.16 -16.45 -4.15
C LEU A 121 -13.72 -17.72 -3.50
N ILE A 122 -13.02 -18.26 -2.50
CA ILE A 122 -13.49 -19.44 -1.74
C ILE A 122 -14.81 -19.13 -1.01
N GLY A 123 -14.92 -17.94 -0.40
CA GLY A 123 -16.16 -17.47 0.23
C GLY A 123 -17.33 -17.38 -0.75
N GLY A 124 -17.09 -16.88 -1.96
CA GLY A 124 -18.09 -16.83 -3.02
C GLY A 124 -18.56 -18.22 -3.47
N ILE A 125 -17.62 -19.14 -3.71
CA ILE A 125 -17.91 -20.51 -4.13
C ILE A 125 -18.67 -21.27 -3.04
N THR A 126 -18.20 -21.23 -1.79
CA THR A 126 -18.87 -21.90 -0.66
C THR A 126 -20.28 -21.37 -0.41
N LYS A 127 -20.51 -20.06 -0.59
CA LYS A 127 -21.83 -19.44 -0.47
C LYS A 127 -22.76 -19.81 -1.63
N ALA A 128 -22.23 -19.97 -2.83
CA ALA A 128 -22.98 -20.45 -3.99
C ALA A 128 -23.38 -21.93 -3.89
N ILE A 129 -22.53 -22.77 -3.27
CA ILE A 129 -22.79 -24.20 -3.07
C ILE A 129 -23.74 -24.46 -1.89
N ARG A 130 -23.75 -23.60 -0.86
CA ARG A 130 -24.66 -23.70 0.30
C ARG A 130 -26.07 -23.18 0.06
N LYS A 131 -26.37 -22.68 -1.13
CA LYS A 131 -27.68 -22.16 -1.53
C LYS A 131 -28.35 -23.16 -2.47
#